data_AF-A0A951STH0-F1
#
_entry.id   AF-A0A951STH0-F1
#
_cell.length_a   1.000
_cell.length_b   1.000
_cell.length_c   1.000
_cell.angle_alpha   90.00
_cell.angle_beta   90.00
_cell.angle_gamma   90.00
#
_symmetry.space_group_name_H-M   'P 1'
#
loop_
_entity.id
_entity.type
_entity.pdbx_description
1 polymer ?
#
loop_
_entity_poly.entity_id
_entity_poly.type
_entity_poly.pdbx_seq_one_letter_code
_entity_poly.pdbx_strand_id
1 'polypeptide(L)'
;MKIFNSLLILTLLVLGLSVKNLHSQTELDNMGCCGDEEQMLYWDEWNYWQGKKDSLLKILSALDADISKLKAELNAKDRELDDAEAQLYAAVGSDKNGVDAFRKNFAEAEKLINACKDSKSAAEIRTKYFNQIEASKIRCLPEFWDRYLAMKTKLEQCEGKVEQVTGQYTVVKGDCLYKIAQSKYGNGRCWPVIWEANKNGVISAPPRTPKTIKNPNLIYPGQVLRIPDAKNCKDLKTVTPRKRTWRPRTK
;
A
#
# COMPACT_ATOMS: atom_id res chain seq x y z
N MET A 1 6.32 49.54 -32.57
CA MET A 1 5.56 50.81 -32.40
C MET A 1 4.06 50.62 -32.13
N LYS A 2 3.39 49.56 -32.61
CA LYS A 2 1.93 49.39 -32.40
C LYS A 2 1.51 49.03 -30.95
N ILE A 3 2.38 48.39 -30.18
CA ILE A 3 2.08 47.94 -28.79
C ILE A 3 2.16 49.11 -27.79
N PHE A 4 3.05 50.09 -28.03
CA PHE A 4 3.20 51.26 -27.15
C PHE A 4 2.01 52.22 -27.24
N ASN A 5 1.46 52.46 -28.44
CA ASN A 5 0.23 53.26 -28.58
C ASN A 5 -0.98 52.58 -27.91
N SER A 6 -1.03 51.24 -27.91
CA SER A 6 -2.13 50.52 -27.26
C SER A 6 -2.07 50.57 -25.73
N LEU A 7 -0.87 50.58 -25.14
CA LEU A 7 -0.66 50.75 -23.69
C LEU A 7 -0.92 52.19 -23.23
N LEU A 8 -0.60 53.18 -24.07
CA LEU A 8 -0.83 54.61 -23.76
C LEU A 8 -2.32 54.99 -23.83
N ILE A 9 -3.08 54.35 -24.74
CA ILE A 9 -4.54 54.50 -24.82
C ILE A 9 -5.23 53.80 -23.62
N LEU A 10 -4.73 52.64 -23.19
CA LEU A 10 -5.31 51.90 -22.07
C LEU A 10 -5.06 52.60 -20.71
N THR A 11 -3.90 53.24 -20.55
CA THR A 11 -3.57 54.02 -19.34
C THR A 11 -4.34 55.35 -19.26
N LEU A 12 -4.60 56.02 -20.39
CA LEU A 12 -5.48 57.19 -20.45
C LEU A 12 -6.96 56.83 -20.18
N LEU A 13 -7.40 55.64 -20.58
CA LEU A 13 -8.76 55.16 -20.31
C LEU A 13 -9.00 54.84 -18.83
N VAL A 14 -7.96 54.38 -18.12
CA VAL A 14 -8.00 54.10 -16.67
C VAL A 14 -7.96 55.38 -15.84
N LEU A 15 -7.27 56.44 -16.30
CA LEU A 15 -7.27 57.76 -15.65
C LEU A 15 -8.58 58.55 -15.90
N GLY A 16 -9.36 58.21 -16.93
CA GLY A 16 -10.65 58.83 -17.24
C GLY A 16 -11.83 58.39 -16.37
N LEU A 17 -11.65 57.39 -15.48
CA LEU A 17 -12.73 56.85 -14.63
C LEU A 17 -12.73 57.41 -13.19
N SER A 18 -11.89 58.40 -12.87
CA SER A 18 -11.79 58.94 -11.49
C SER A 18 -12.51 60.28 -11.26
N VAL A 19 -13.41 60.73 -12.14
CA VAL A 19 -14.22 61.94 -11.90
C VAL A 19 -15.68 61.72 -12.28
N LYS A 20 -16.41 60.92 -11.49
CA LYS A 20 -17.86 61.09 -11.26
C LYS A 20 -18.22 60.57 -9.87
N ASN A 21 -17.92 61.38 -8.86
CA ASN A 21 -18.69 61.37 -7.61
C ASN A 21 -18.80 62.81 -7.09
N LEU A 22 -19.33 63.69 -7.93
CA LEU A 22 -20.05 64.89 -7.47
C LEU A 22 -21.53 64.60 -7.69
N HIS A 23 -22.22 64.15 -6.65
CA HIS A 23 -23.66 64.23 -6.60
C HIS A 23 -24.01 65.72 -6.46
N SER A 24 -24.44 66.34 -7.57
CA SER A 24 -25.03 67.68 -7.53
C SER A 24 -26.40 67.55 -6.87
N GLN A 25 -26.52 67.99 -5.62
CA GLN A 25 -27.80 68.31 -5.01
C GLN A 25 -28.27 69.65 -5.60
N THR A 26 -29.13 69.57 -6.61
CA THR A 26 -29.98 70.70 -7.03
C THR A 26 -31.25 70.12 -7.64
N GLU A 27 -32.37 70.73 -7.26
CA GLU A 27 -33.76 70.47 -7.68
C GLU A 27 -34.48 69.31 -6.97
N LEU A 28 -35.16 69.65 -5.88
CA LEU A 28 -36.51 69.16 -5.55
C LEU A 28 -37.22 70.22 -4.70
N ASP A 29 -37.43 71.40 -5.27
CA ASP A 29 -38.43 72.32 -4.74
C ASP A 29 -39.76 72.03 -5.44
N ASN A 30 -40.74 71.63 -4.63
CA ASN A 30 -42.17 71.88 -4.83
C ASN A 30 -42.91 71.08 -5.91
N MET A 31 -43.34 69.86 -5.53
CA MET A 31 -44.60 69.29 -6.01
C MET A 31 -45.37 68.78 -4.78
N GLY A 32 -46.36 69.56 -4.36
CA GLY A 32 -47.11 69.34 -3.13
C GLY A 32 -47.98 68.08 -3.12
N CYS A 33 -48.04 67.51 -1.91
CA CYS A 33 -49.21 67.00 -1.21
C CYS A 33 -50.25 66.25 -2.04
N CYS A 34 -50.15 64.91 -1.97
CA CYS A 34 -51.20 63.89 -2.01
C CYS A 34 -50.54 62.54 -2.38
N GLY A 35 -49.73 61.97 -1.47
CA GLY A 35 -49.18 60.61 -1.61
C GLY A 35 -48.45 60.09 -0.37
N ASP A 36 -48.74 60.67 0.80
CA ASP A 36 -47.74 60.81 1.87
C ASP A 36 -47.60 59.55 2.75
N GLU A 37 -48.63 58.69 2.81
CA GLU A 37 -48.52 57.37 3.46
C GLU A 37 -47.91 56.32 2.51
N GLU A 38 -48.28 56.32 1.23
CA GLU A 38 -47.85 55.32 0.26
C GLU A 38 -46.35 55.48 -0.10
N GLN A 39 -45.85 56.72 -0.18
CA GLN A 39 -44.43 56.99 -0.39
C GLN A 39 -43.57 56.66 0.85
N MET A 40 -44.11 56.84 2.06
CA MET A 40 -43.40 56.48 3.30
C MET A 40 -43.27 54.96 3.43
N LEU A 41 -44.32 54.20 3.10
CA LEU A 41 -44.29 52.74 3.03
C LEU A 41 -43.26 52.23 2.01
N TYR A 42 -43.16 52.87 0.84
CA TYR A 42 -42.15 52.53 -0.16
C TYR A 42 -40.72 52.82 0.32
N TRP A 43 -40.51 53.93 1.04
CA TRP A 43 -39.20 54.30 1.58
C TRP A 43 -38.76 53.35 2.71
N ASP A 44 -39.68 52.95 3.59
CA ASP A 44 -39.43 51.94 4.63
C ASP A 44 -39.15 50.56 4.04
N GLU A 45 -39.92 50.15 3.04
CA GLU A 45 -39.70 48.90 2.30
C GLU A 45 -38.33 48.94 1.59
N TRP A 46 -37.98 50.07 0.95
CA TRP A 46 -36.68 50.25 0.31
C TRP A 46 -35.52 50.14 1.31
N ASN A 47 -35.62 50.81 2.46
CA ASN A 47 -34.61 50.74 3.53
C ASN A 47 -34.47 49.32 4.08
N TYR A 48 -35.59 48.61 4.26
CA TYR A 48 -35.60 47.22 4.68
C TYR A 48 -34.85 46.33 3.68
N TRP A 49 -35.12 46.48 2.38
CA TRP A 49 -34.42 45.71 1.34
C TRP A 49 -32.94 46.09 1.21
N GLN A 50 -32.55 47.35 1.40
CA GLN A 50 -31.14 47.75 1.49
C GLN A 50 -30.45 47.08 2.68
N GLY A 51 -31.07 47.07 3.86
CA GLY A 51 -30.52 46.39 5.03
C GLY A 51 -30.34 44.88 4.82
N LYS A 52 -31.29 44.22 4.14
CA LYS A 52 -31.16 42.81 3.75
C LYS A 52 -30.01 42.58 2.78
N LYS A 53 -29.88 43.42 1.75
CA LYS A 53 -28.76 43.38 0.80
C LYS A 53 -27.42 43.52 1.52
N ASP A 54 -27.28 44.51 2.40
CA ASP A 54 -26.04 44.73 3.14
C ASP A 54 -25.70 43.56 4.08
N SER A 55 -26.71 42.98 4.73
CA SER A 55 -26.53 41.77 5.53
C SER A 55 -26.05 40.58 4.69
N LEU A 56 -26.64 40.37 3.50
CA LEU A 56 -26.22 39.28 2.60
C LEU A 56 -24.81 39.51 2.06
N LEU A 57 -24.46 40.77 1.73
CA LEU A 57 -23.10 41.11 1.30
C LEU A 57 -22.06 40.86 2.39
N LYS A 58 -22.37 41.12 3.67
CA LYS A 58 -21.51 40.77 4.80
C LYS A 58 -21.33 39.26 4.97
N ILE A 59 -22.40 38.49 4.78
CA ILE A 59 -22.33 37.02 4.83
C ILE A 59 -21.48 36.50 3.67
N LEU A 60 -21.68 37.02 2.46
CA LEU A 60 -20.90 36.64 1.28
C LEU A 60 -19.41 36.91 1.49
N SER A 61 -19.05 38.10 1.98
CA SER A 61 -17.64 38.44 2.22
C SER A 61 -17.02 37.59 3.33
N ALA A 62 -17.79 37.21 4.36
CA ALA A 62 -17.34 36.28 5.39
C ALA A 62 -17.11 34.87 4.82
N LEU A 63 -18.03 34.36 3.99
CA LEU A 63 -17.88 33.06 3.32
C LEU A 63 -16.68 33.04 2.37
N ASP A 64 -16.43 34.12 1.63
CA ASP A 64 -15.25 34.24 0.76
C ASP A 64 -13.94 34.22 1.55
N ALA A 65 -13.93 34.85 2.73
CA ALA A 65 -12.80 34.80 3.65
C ALA A 65 -12.58 33.37 4.19
N ASP A 66 -13.64 32.67 4.57
CA ASP A 66 -13.57 31.28 5.02
C ASP A 66 -13.08 30.34 3.92
N ILE A 67 -13.58 30.49 2.68
CA ILE A 67 -13.10 29.73 1.51
C ILE A 67 -11.60 29.97 1.29
N SER A 68 -11.16 31.22 1.38
CA SER A 68 -9.75 31.57 1.20
C SER A 68 -8.88 30.96 2.30
N LYS A 69 -9.36 30.97 3.54
CA LYS A 69 -8.69 30.34 4.68
C LYS A 69 -8.60 28.82 4.53
N LEU A 70 -9.71 28.15 4.21
CA LEU A 70 -9.74 26.70 4.01
C LEU A 70 -8.82 26.25 2.87
N LYS A 71 -8.77 27.03 1.77
CA LYS A 71 -7.82 26.78 0.68
C LYS A 71 -6.37 26.92 1.15
N ALA A 72 -6.07 27.91 1.99
CA ALA A 72 -4.73 28.07 2.56
C ALA A 72 -4.34 26.92 3.49
N GLU A 73 -5.27 26.47 4.34
CA GLU A 73 -5.07 25.31 5.22
C GLU A 73 -4.86 24.01 4.43
N LEU A 74 -5.66 23.77 3.38
CA LEU A 74 -5.48 22.63 2.49
C LEU A 74 -4.08 22.62 1.86
N ASN A 75 -3.66 23.74 1.28
CA ASN A 75 -2.33 23.87 0.70
C ASN A 75 -1.20 23.68 1.73
N ALA A 76 -1.42 24.05 3.00
CA ALA A 76 -0.46 23.81 4.06
C ALA A 76 -0.38 22.31 4.41
N LYS A 77 -1.53 21.63 4.48
CA LYS A 77 -1.59 20.18 4.73
C LYS A 77 -0.99 19.35 3.60
N ASP A 78 -1.19 19.77 2.35
CA ASP A 78 -0.57 19.12 1.19
C ASP A 78 0.97 19.20 1.27
N ARG A 79 1.52 20.35 1.70
CA ARG A 79 2.97 20.49 1.91
C ARG A 79 3.48 19.64 3.07
N GLU A 80 2.75 19.60 4.18
CA GLU A 80 3.11 18.72 5.31
C GLU A 80 3.14 17.24 4.89
N LEU A 81 2.21 16.83 4.03
CA LEU A 81 2.20 15.48 3.46
C LEU A 81 3.39 15.23 2.52
N ASP A 82 3.68 16.15 1.61
CA ASP A 82 4.84 16.05 0.71
C ASP A 82 6.15 15.95 1.51
N ASP A 83 6.30 16.73 2.58
CA ASP A 83 7.48 16.70 3.46
C ASP A 83 7.58 15.37 4.22
N ALA A 84 6.46 14.86 4.74
CA ALA A 84 6.42 13.58 5.43
C ALA A 84 6.76 12.40 4.49
N GLU A 85 6.21 12.41 3.26
CA GLU A 85 6.55 11.44 2.22
C GLU A 85 8.04 11.49 1.87
N ALA A 86 8.59 12.69 1.69
CA ALA A 86 10.01 12.88 1.39
C ALA A 86 10.91 12.32 2.51
N GLN A 87 10.56 12.56 3.78
CA GLN A 87 11.28 12.02 4.92
C GLN A 87 11.20 10.49 5.00
N LEU A 88 10.02 9.91 4.72
CA LEU A 88 9.83 8.47 4.68
C LEU A 88 10.68 7.81 3.60
N TYR A 89 10.70 8.37 2.38
CA TYR A 89 11.52 7.86 1.29
C TYR A 89 13.02 8.04 1.56
N ALA A 90 13.41 9.18 2.15
CA ALA A 90 14.79 9.42 2.57
C ALA A 90 15.26 8.41 3.63
N ALA A 91 14.38 7.96 4.54
CA ALA A 91 14.71 6.94 5.54
C ALA A 91 15.09 5.58 4.92
N VAL A 92 14.53 5.25 3.74
CA VAL A 92 14.94 4.07 2.95
C VAL A 92 16.05 4.38 1.93
N GLY A 93 16.64 5.57 1.97
CA GLY A 93 17.73 5.99 1.09
C GLY A 93 17.27 6.23 -0.34
N SER A 94 16.04 6.70 -0.54
CA SER A 94 15.46 6.98 -1.85
C SER A 94 14.70 8.30 -1.85
N ASP A 95 14.14 8.65 -3.00
CA ASP A 95 13.28 9.81 -3.24
C ASP A 95 11.99 9.36 -3.93
N LYS A 96 11.07 10.30 -4.19
CA LYS A 96 9.79 10.01 -4.84
C LYS A 96 9.97 9.29 -6.18
N ASN A 97 10.93 9.74 -6.99
CA ASN A 97 11.23 9.16 -8.30
C ASN A 97 11.78 7.73 -8.19
N GLY A 98 12.70 7.49 -7.24
CA GLY A 98 13.29 6.20 -6.98
C GLY A 98 12.26 5.18 -6.47
N VAL A 99 11.36 5.62 -5.59
CA VAL A 99 10.24 4.79 -5.12
C VAL A 99 9.25 4.52 -6.25
N ASP A 100 8.92 5.49 -7.11
CA ASP A 100 8.07 5.28 -8.28
C ASP A 100 8.66 4.32 -9.30
N ALA A 101 9.97 4.39 -9.55
CA ALA A 101 10.68 3.42 -10.36
C ALA A 101 10.64 2.02 -9.72
N PHE A 102 10.85 1.94 -8.40
CA PHE A 102 10.74 0.71 -7.65
C PHE A 102 9.34 0.10 -7.71
N ARG A 103 8.26 0.91 -7.58
CA ARG A 103 6.87 0.47 -7.74
C ARG A 103 6.63 -0.25 -9.06
N LYS A 104 7.15 0.32 -10.16
CA LYS A 104 7.03 -0.28 -11.50
C LYS A 104 7.78 -1.61 -11.61
N ASN A 105 9.03 -1.65 -11.14
CA ASN A 105 9.85 -2.88 -11.14
C ASN A 105 9.25 -3.96 -10.25
N PHE A 106 8.72 -3.58 -9.08
CA PHE A 106 8.06 -4.46 -8.14
C PHE A 106 6.78 -5.07 -8.73
N ALA A 107 5.95 -4.25 -9.38
CA ALA A 107 4.72 -4.72 -10.03
C ALA A 107 4.99 -5.71 -11.17
N GLU A 108 6.02 -5.45 -11.99
CA GLU A 108 6.41 -6.38 -13.06
C GLU A 108 6.95 -7.70 -12.50
N ALA A 109 7.80 -7.63 -11.46
CA ALA A 109 8.29 -8.82 -10.78
C ALA A 109 7.16 -9.65 -10.18
N GLU A 110 6.21 -9.00 -9.50
CA GLU A 110 5.06 -9.66 -8.88
C GLU A 110 4.18 -10.35 -9.94
N LYS A 111 3.94 -9.70 -11.08
CA LYS A 111 3.22 -10.28 -12.21
C LYS A 111 3.90 -11.55 -12.75
N LEU A 112 5.22 -11.49 -12.97
CA LEU A 112 6.00 -12.63 -13.46
C LEU A 112 6.02 -13.78 -12.45
N ILE A 113 6.17 -13.48 -11.16
CA ILE A 113 6.18 -14.48 -10.08
C ILE A 113 4.81 -15.14 -9.92
N ASN A 114 3.72 -14.38 -10.04
CA ASN A 114 2.38 -14.94 -10.01
C ASN A 114 2.08 -15.84 -11.22
N ALA A 115 2.74 -15.61 -12.35
CA ALA A 115 2.62 -16.43 -13.56
C ALA A 115 3.65 -17.57 -13.62
N CYS A 116 4.54 -17.71 -12.63
CA CYS A 116 5.61 -18.70 -12.64
C CYS A 116 5.05 -20.13 -12.60
N LYS A 117 5.56 -20.99 -13.50
CA LYS A 117 5.09 -22.37 -13.68
C LYS A 117 6.17 -23.42 -13.41
N ASP A 118 7.43 -23.05 -13.54
CA ASP A 118 8.56 -23.97 -13.46
C ASP A 118 9.78 -23.34 -12.78
N SER A 119 10.70 -24.20 -12.34
CA SER A 119 11.91 -23.77 -11.63
C SER A 119 12.88 -22.97 -12.50
N LYS A 120 12.80 -23.09 -13.83
CA LYS A 120 13.72 -22.38 -14.75
C LYS A 120 13.32 -20.92 -14.88
N SER A 121 12.03 -20.64 -15.13
CA SER A 121 11.49 -19.28 -15.13
C SER A 121 11.67 -18.60 -13.77
N ALA A 122 11.52 -19.35 -12.67
CA ALA A 122 11.78 -18.84 -11.32
C ALA A 122 13.23 -18.34 -11.14
N ALA A 123 14.22 -19.10 -11.60
CA ALA A 123 15.64 -18.71 -11.51
C ALA A 123 15.96 -17.45 -12.34
N GLU A 124 15.36 -17.33 -13.53
CA GLU A 124 15.50 -16.14 -14.38
C GLU A 124 14.87 -14.90 -13.71
N ILE A 125 13.64 -15.03 -13.22
CA ILE A 125 12.94 -13.95 -12.51
C ILE A 125 13.74 -13.51 -11.28
N ARG A 126 14.32 -14.47 -10.55
CA ARG A 126 15.15 -14.17 -9.37
C ARG A 126 16.35 -13.29 -9.74
N THR A 127 17.10 -13.73 -10.75
CA THR A 127 18.34 -13.06 -11.17
C THR A 127 18.06 -11.67 -11.74
N LYS A 128 17.01 -11.54 -12.57
CA LYS A 128 16.73 -10.31 -13.31
C LYS A 128 15.98 -9.26 -12.48
N TYR A 129 15.07 -9.68 -11.60
CA TYR A 129 14.17 -8.78 -10.88
C TYR A 129 14.29 -8.91 -9.37
N PHE A 130 14.11 -10.12 -8.83
CA PHE A 130 13.95 -10.31 -7.39
C PHE A 130 15.19 -9.92 -6.59
N ASN A 131 16.40 -10.21 -7.09
CA ASN A 131 17.65 -9.85 -6.41
C ASN A 131 17.81 -8.33 -6.26
N GLN A 132 17.35 -7.54 -7.25
CA GLN A 132 17.37 -6.08 -7.17
C GLN A 132 16.38 -5.57 -6.12
N ILE A 133 15.21 -6.23 -6.03
CA ILE A 133 14.20 -5.95 -5.01
C ILE A 133 14.73 -6.29 -3.61
N GLU A 134 15.42 -7.42 -3.44
CA GLU A 134 16.03 -7.81 -2.16
C GLU A 134 17.15 -6.87 -1.71
N ALA A 135 17.95 -6.36 -2.66
CA ALA A 135 19.02 -5.41 -2.38
C ALA A 135 18.52 -4.02 -1.97
N SER A 136 17.31 -3.64 -2.38
CA SER A 136 16.73 -2.33 -2.06
C SER A 136 16.08 -2.29 -0.68
N LYS A 137 16.35 -1.22 0.08
CA LYS A 137 15.67 -0.93 1.35
C LYS A 137 14.21 -0.50 1.15
N ILE A 138 13.85 -0.01 -0.04
CA ILE A 138 12.49 0.45 -0.38
C ILE A 138 11.46 -0.66 -0.14
N ARG A 139 11.86 -1.92 -0.31
CA ARG A 139 11.07 -3.12 0.00
C ARG A 139 10.47 -3.15 1.41
N CYS A 140 11.12 -2.49 2.38
CA CYS A 140 10.67 -2.45 3.77
C CYS A 140 9.57 -1.40 4.02
N LEU A 141 9.22 -0.58 3.02
CA LEU A 141 8.10 0.36 3.17
C LEU A 141 6.78 -0.41 3.36
N PRO A 142 5.85 0.13 4.18
CA PRO A 142 4.56 -0.51 4.45
C PRO A 142 3.77 -0.90 3.20
N GLU A 143 3.87 -0.11 2.12
CA GLU A 143 3.17 -0.38 0.86
C GLU A 143 3.64 -1.64 0.11
N PHE A 144 4.84 -2.16 0.42
CA PHE A 144 5.42 -3.33 -0.25
C PHE A 144 5.59 -4.55 0.64
N TRP A 145 5.76 -4.36 1.95
CA TRP A 145 6.27 -5.41 2.84
C TRP A 145 5.51 -6.74 2.74
N ASP A 146 4.18 -6.70 2.85
CA ASP A 146 3.35 -7.91 2.83
C ASP A 146 3.33 -8.57 1.45
N ARG A 147 3.25 -7.76 0.38
CA ARG A 147 3.32 -8.23 -1.00
C ARG A 147 4.67 -8.86 -1.31
N TYR A 148 5.75 -8.29 -0.80
CA TYR A 148 7.09 -8.85 -0.97
C TYR A 148 7.19 -10.22 -0.31
N LEU A 149 6.67 -10.38 0.91
CA LEU A 149 6.72 -11.66 1.62
C LEU A 149 5.93 -12.74 0.86
N ALA A 150 4.74 -12.40 0.36
CA ALA A 150 3.94 -13.30 -0.46
C ALA A 150 4.65 -13.66 -1.77
N MET A 151 5.22 -12.67 -2.46
CA MET A 151 5.98 -12.84 -3.69
C MET A 151 7.22 -13.72 -3.48
N LYS A 152 7.99 -13.49 -2.41
CA LYS A 152 9.13 -14.31 -2.01
C LYS A 152 8.74 -15.77 -1.85
N THR A 153 7.68 -16.01 -1.09
CA THR A 153 7.18 -17.35 -0.79
C THR A 153 6.78 -18.07 -2.08
N LYS A 154 6.03 -17.41 -2.97
CA LYS A 154 5.65 -17.99 -4.27
C LYS A 154 6.86 -18.31 -5.13
N LEU A 155 7.84 -17.42 -5.18
CA LEU A 155 9.05 -17.63 -5.97
C LEU A 155 9.85 -18.84 -5.45
N GLU A 156 10.00 -18.98 -4.14
CA GLU A 156 10.66 -20.14 -3.53
C GLU A 156 9.88 -21.45 -3.73
N GLN A 157 8.55 -21.40 -3.72
CA GLN A 157 7.70 -22.54 -4.11
C GLN A 157 7.93 -22.94 -5.57
N CYS A 158 8.06 -21.96 -6.46
CA CYS A 158 8.32 -22.15 -7.88
C CYS A 158 9.69 -22.77 -8.17
N GLU A 159 10.70 -22.42 -7.37
CA GLU A 159 12.03 -23.04 -7.41
C GLU A 159 12.08 -24.45 -6.80
N GLY A 160 10.97 -24.94 -6.22
CA GLY A 160 10.97 -26.20 -5.47
C GLY A 160 11.72 -26.13 -4.15
N LYS A 161 12.04 -24.93 -3.64
CA LYS A 161 12.74 -24.72 -2.36
C LYS A 161 11.82 -24.66 -1.16
N VAL A 162 10.53 -24.38 -1.36
CA VAL A 162 9.51 -24.36 -0.29
C VAL A 162 8.50 -25.46 -0.52
N GLU A 163 8.38 -26.33 0.47
CA GLU A 163 7.47 -27.46 0.44
C GLU A 163 6.01 -26.99 0.61
N GLN A 164 5.15 -27.28 -0.38
CA GLN A 164 3.73 -26.95 -0.32
C GLN A 164 3.05 -27.77 0.77
N VAL A 165 2.52 -27.15 1.82
CA VAL A 165 1.75 -27.86 2.86
C VAL A 165 0.38 -28.23 2.31
N THR A 166 0.15 -29.53 2.10
CA THR A 166 -1.11 -30.06 1.54
C THR A 166 -2.09 -30.51 2.62
N GLY A 167 -1.63 -30.66 3.87
CA GLY A 167 -2.50 -31.04 4.97
C GLY A 167 -1.85 -30.92 6.35
N GLN A 168 -2.56 -31.43 7.35
CA GLN A 168 -2.10 -31.49 8.73
C GLN A 168 -2.32 -32.90 9.30
N TYR A 169 -1.52 -33.30 10.28
CA TYR A 169 -1.67 -34.59 10.95
C TYR A 169 -1.45 -34.48 12.45
N THR A 170 -2.38 -35.02 13.23
CA THR A 170 -2.26 -35.10 14.68
C THR A 170 -1.56 -36.40 15.05
N VAL A 171 -0.40 -36.28 15.71
CA VAL A 171 0.41 -37.41 16.16
C VAL A 171 -0.37 -38.22 17.21
N VAL A 172 -0.41 -39.54 17.04
CA VAL A 172 -1.02 -40.48 17.99
C VAL A 172 0.07 -41.27 18.70
N LYS A 173 -0.26 -41.84 19.87
CA LYS A 173 0.67 -42.68 20.65
C LYS A 173 1.18 -43.85 19.80
N GLY A 174 2.51 -43.97 19.67
CA GLY A 174 3.17 -45.04 18.91
C GLY A 174 3.57 -44.65 17.48
N ASP A 175 3.29 -43.42 17.07
CA ASP A 175 3.75 -42.87 15.81
C ASP A 175 5.25 -42.55 15.81
N CYS A 176 5.83 -42.66 14.62
CA CYS A 176 7.12 -42.06 14.29
C CYS A 176 6.98 -41.43 12.89
N LEU A 177 7.86 -40.47 12.56
CA LEU A 177 7.79 -39.78 11.27
C LEU A 177 7.80 -40.75 10.07
N TYR A 178 8.48 -41.90 10.20
CA TYR A 178 8.47 -42.97 9.19
C TYR A 178 7.07 -43.56 8.97
N LYS A 179 6.35 -43.93 10.04
CA LYS A 179 4.98 -44.48 9.94
C LYS A 179 4.02 -43.45 9.38
N ILE A 180 4.15 -42.19 9.81
CA ILE A 180 3.33 -41.09 9.31
C ILE A 180 3.59 -40.89 7.81
N ALA A 181 4.85 -40.85 7.37
CA ALA A 181 5.19 -40.77 5.95
C ALA A 181 4.72 -41.98 5.15
N GLN A 182 4.79 -43.20 5.71
CA GLN A 182 4.25 -44.39 5.08
C GLN A 182 2.74 -44.29 4.87
N SER A 183 2.01 -43.76 5.86
CA SER A 183 0.56 -43.55 5.78
C SER A 183 0.17 -42.42 4.83
N LYS A 184 0.89 -41.29 4.85
CA LYS A 184 0.53 -40.09 4.07
C LYS A 184 1.05 -40.09 2.64
N TYR A 185 2.22 -40.68 2.42
CA TYR A 185 2.90 -40.66 1.12
C TYR A 185 3.03 -42.05 0.48
N GLY A 186 2.64 -43.12 1.18
CA GLY A 186 2.91 -44.49 0.74
C GLY A 186 4.38 -44.91 0.80
N ASN A 187 5.27 -44.04 1.31
CA ASN A 187 6.70 -44.28 1.41
C ASN A 187 7.28 -43.72 2.71
N GLY A 188 7.56 -44.59 3.67
CA GLY A 188 8.14 -44.21 4.95
C GLY A 188 9.51 -43.53 4.87
N ARG A 189 10.26 -43.74 3.77
CA ARG A 189 11.54 -43.03 3.55
C ARG A 189 11.37 -41.51 3.38
N CYS A 190 10.15 -41.03 3.15
CA CYS A 190 9.84 -39.61 2.99
C CYS A 190 9.54 -38.90 4.32
N TRP A 191 9.89 -39.53 5.44
CA TRP A 191 9.88 -38.89 6.75
C TRP A 191 10.72 -37.60 6.86
N PRO A 192 11.86 -37.41 6.16
CA PRO A 192 12.64 -36.18 6.27
C PRO A 192 11.89 -34.93 5.80
N VAL A 193 11.01 -35.07 4.80
CA VAL A 193 10.12 -34.00 4.30
C VAL A 193 9.22 -33.50 5.42
N ILE A 194 8.59 -34.41 6.16
CA ILE A 194 7.74 -34.05 7.32
C ILE A 194 8.58 -33.35 8.40
N TRP A 195 9.80 -33.82 8.65
CA TRP A 195 10.66 -33.19 9.65
C TRP A 195 11.06 -31.77 9.25
N GLU A 196 11.54 -31.58 8.01
CA GLU A 196 11.98 -30.29 7.49
C GLU A 196 10.89 -29.22 7.57
N ALA A 197 9.65 -29.56 7.19
CA ALA A 197 8.51 -28.67 7.30
C ALA A 197 8.10 -28.28 8.73
N ASN A 198 8.53 -29.04 9.74
CA ASN A 198 8.11 -28.86 11.13
C ASN A 198 9.25 -28.58 12.12
N LYS A 199 10.53 -28.61 11.68
CA LYS A 199 11.70 -28.45 12.56
C LYS A 199 11.69 -27.11 13.30
N ASN A 200 11.21 -26.06 12.64
CA ASN A 200 11.12 -24.70 13.17
C ASN A 200 9.80 -24.40 13.90
N GLY A 201 8.83 -25.32 13.89
CA GLY A 201 7.53 -25.10 14.52
C GLY A 201 6.42 -26.01 13.98
N VAL A 202 5.73 -26.70 14.88
CA VAL A 202 4.47 -27.42 14.60
C VAL A 202 3.28 -26.46 14.70
N ILE A 203 2.12 -26.83 14.14
CA ILE A 203 0.92 -25.97 14.12
C ILE A 203 0.37 -25.78 15.53
N SER A 204 0.26 -26.87 16.28
CA SER A 204 -0.15 -26.83 17.69
C SER A 204 0.50 -28.00 18.45
N ALA A 205 0.64 -27.82 19.76
CA ALA A 205 1.21 -28.81 20.64
C ALA A 205 0.48 -28.76 22.00
N PRO A 206 0.36 -29.89 22.72
CA PRO A 206 -0.18 -29.91 24.08
C PRO A 206 0.67 -29.08 25.06
N PRO A 207 0.11 -28.72 26.23
CA PRO A 207 0.86 -28.07 27.29
C PRO A 207 2.09 -28.89 27.67
N ARG A 208 3.22 -28.21 27.93
CA ARG A 208 4.52 -28.81 28.30
C ARG A 208 5.19 -29.64 27.20
N THR A 209 4.71 -29.56 25.95
CA THR A 209 5.36 -30.17 24.78
C THR A 209 6.13 -29.13 23.97
N PRO A 210 7.35 -29.43 23.48
CA PRO A 210 8.07 -28.54 22.58
C PRO A 210 7.27 -28.27 21.29
N LYS A 211 7.16 -27.00 20.89
CA LYS A 211 6.58 -26.62 19.60
C LYS A 211 7.56 -26.80 18.43
N THR A 212 8.85 -27.01 18.69
CA THR A 212 9.88 -27.18 17.66
C THR A 212 10.43 -28.61 17.71
N ILE A 213 10.69 -29.20 16.53
CA ILE A 213 11.20 -30.57 16.39
C ILE A 213 12.69 -30.51 16.01
N LYS A 214 13.56 -30.23 16.99
CA LYS A 214 15.02 -30.21 16.75
C LYS A 214 15.59 -31.59 16.44
N ASN A 215 15.07 -32.62 17.12
CA ASN A 215 15.45 -34.01 16.90
C ASN A 215 14.32 -34.71 16.14
N PRO A 216 14.55 -35.22 14.92
CA PRO A 216 13.52 -35.89 14.11
C PRO A 216 12.94 -37.15 14.78
N ASN A 217 13.67 -37.75 15.72
CA ASN A 217 13.22 -38.94 16.43
C ASN A 217 12.27 -38.63 17.60
N LEU A 218 12.02 -37.36 17.92
CA LEU A 218 11.19 -36.94 19.06
C LEU A 218 9.94 -36.21 18.57
N ILE A 219 8.84 -36.95 18.45
CA ILE A 219 7.49 -36.42 18.29
C ILE A 219 6.59 -36.90 19.43
N TYR A 220 5.61 -36.09 19.81
CA TYR A 220 4.76 -36.32 20.97
C TYR A 220 3.29 -36.42 20.56
N PRO A 221 2.51 -37.31 21.19
CA PRO A 221 1.07 -37.41 20.93
C PRO A 221 0.35 -36.08 21.12
N GLY A 222 -0.58 -35.76 20.23
CA GLY A 222 -1.33 -34.51 20.21
C GLY A 222 -0.62 -33.35 19.51
N GLN A 223 0.63 -33.49 19.06
CA GLN A 223 1.24 -32.49 18.16
C GLN A 223 0.54 -32.51 16.79
N VAL A 224 0.24 -31.33 16.25
CA VAL A 224 -0.32 -31.18 14.90
C VAL A 224 0.80 -30.76 13.94
N LEU A 225 1.21 -31.69 13.10
CA LEU A 225 2.28 -31.53 12.11
C LEU A 225 1.72 -31.01 10.79
N ARG A 226 2.49 -30.14 10.12
CA ARG A 226 2.31 -29.78 8.70
C ARG A 226 2.70 -30.99 7.86
N ILE A 227 1.87 -31.37 6.90
CA ILE A 227 2.15 -32.45 5.95
C ILE A 227 2.33 -31.82 4.56
N PRO A 228 3.57 -31.77 4.04
CA PRO A 228 3.84 -31.28 2.69
C PRO A 228 3.38 -32.20 1.55
N ASP A 229 3.36 -31.68 0.32
CA ASP A 229 3.04 -32.44 -0.91
C ASP A 229 4.04 -33.59 -1.13
N ALA A 230 3.52 -34.74 -1.57
CA ALA A 230 4.27 -35.94 -1.89
C ALA A 230 5.21 -35.77 -3.10
N LYS A 231 5.12 -34.67 -3.87
CA LYS A 231 6.07 -34.41 -4.96
C LYS A 231 7.52 -34.34 -4.47
N ASN A 232 7.76 -33.81 -3.27
CA ASN A 232 9.10 -33.68 -2.67
C ASN A 232 9.68 -35.04 -2.21
N CYS A 233 8.85 -36.08 -2.15
CA CYS A 233 9.27 -37.46 -1.90
C CYS A 233 9.91 -38.11 -3.15
N LYS A 234 9.71 -37.56 -4.35
CA LYS A 234 10.20 -38.16 -5.61
C LYS A 234 11.71 -38.06 -5.77
N ASP A 235 12.33 -37.00 -5.27
CA ASP A 235 13.78 -36.79 -5.40
C ASP A 235 14.59 -37.77 -4.54
N LEU A 236 14.03 -38.25 -3.43
CA LEU A 236 14.61 -39.29 -2.57
C LEU A 236 14.69 -40.68 -3.23
N LYS A 237 14.01 -40.91 -4.36
CA LYS A 237 14.11 -42.20 -5.10
C LYS A 237 15.48 -42.40 -5.75
N THR A 238 16.25 -41.34 -5.96
CA THR A 238 17.54 -41.38 -6.68
C THR A 238 18.72 -41.76 -5.79
N VAL A 239 18.56 -41.73 -4.46
CA VAL A 239 19.58 -42.19 -3.52
C VAL A 239 19.53 -43.73 -3.47
N THR A 240 20.14 -44.36 -4.46
CA THR A 240 20.35 -45.81 -4.47
C THR A 240 21.07 -46.22 -3.18
N PRO A 241 20.64 -47.30 -2.51
CA PRO A 241 21.41 -47.83 -1.39
C PRO A 241 22.82 -48.13 -1.89
N ARG A 242 23.85 -47.55 -1.26
CA ARG A 242 25.23 -47.99 -1.53
C ARG A 242 25.25 -49.51 -1.34
N LYS A 243 25.58 -50.26 -2.40
CA LYS A 243 25.79 -51.71 -2.29
C LYS A 243 26.75 -51.91 -1.12
N ARG A 244 26.31 -52.57 -0.05
CA ARG A 244 27.21 -53.00 1.02
C ARG A 244 28.16 -54.01 0.39
N THR A 245 29.33 -53.57 -0.03
CA THR A 245 30.40 -54.47 -0.43
C THR A 245 30.99 -55.02 0.86
N TRP A 246 30.63 -56.26 1.17
CA TRP A 246 31.25 -57.00 2.26
C TRP A 246 32.73 -57.17 1.91
N ARG A 247 33.63 -56.64 2.75
CA ARG A 247 35.07 -56.91 2.66
C ARG A 247 35.42 -57.96 3.73
N PRO A 248 35.89 -59.16 3.36
CA PRO A 248 36.35 -60.14 4.34
C PRO A 248 37.50 -59.56 5.17
N ARG A 249 37.49 -59.83 6.48
CA ARG A 249 38.67 -59.59 7.33
C ARG A 249 39.77 -60.55 6.90
N THR A 250 40.88 -60.01 6.42
CA THR A 250 42.11 -60.76 6.21
C THR A 250 42.63 -61.22 7.57
N LYS A 251 43.01 -62.51 7.67
CA LYS A 251 43.58 -63.14 8.86
C LYS A 251 44.95 -62.58 9.18
#